data_AF-A0A9D7H4P6-F1
#
_entry.id   AF-A0A9D7H4P6-F1
#
_cell.length_a   1.000
_cell.length_b   1.000
_cell.length_c   1.000
_cell.angle_alpha   90.00
_cell.angle_beta   90.00
_cell.angle_gamma   90.00
#
_symmetry.space_group_name_H-M   'P 1'
#
loop_
_entity.id
_entity.type
_entity.pdbx_description
1 polymer ?
#
loop_
_entity_poly.entity_id
_entity_poly.type
_entity_poly.pdbx_seq_one_letter_code
_entity_poly.pdbx_strand_id
1 'polypeptide(L)'
;MWKAARIAALWGAGHTVAFLALGFLIVLADVRIPESLERGGELLVALMLIGFGAWHFARGHRAEVRESAVTGASARPLFIGLVHGLAGSAGIALLAATTIGSRLLAVAYLGLVALGTVIGMVTLTVLMSRPINWTMRREGPLRSAITVLAAMLSIGLGLAMLVRAAVSAGAG
;
A
#
# COMPACT_ATOMS: atom_id res chain seq x y z
N MET A 1 18.46 7.84 7.25
CA MET A 1 17.25 7.94 8.10
C MET A 1 16.26 8.94 7.53
N TRP A 2 16.62 10.22 7.38
CA TRP A 2 15.74 11.25 6.80
C TRP A 2 15.13 10.93 5.42
N LYS A 3 15.92 10.36 4.49
CA LYS A 3 15.39 9.94 3.16
C LYS A 3 14.32 8.84 3.28
N ALA A 4 14.54 7.83 4.12
CA ALA A 4 13.58 6.75 4.35
C ALA A 4 12.31 7.25 5.06
N ALA A 5 12.48 8.13 6.06
CA ALA A 5 11.36 8.78 6.74
C ALA A 5 10.52 9.63 5.77
N ARG A 6 11.14 10.35 4.83
CA ARG A 6 10.41 11.11 3.79
C ARG A 6 9.62 10.19 2.84
N ILE A 7 10.21 9.08 2.41
CA ILE A 7 9.51 8.10 1.55
C ILE A 7 8.32 7.50 2.30
N ALA A 8 8.51 7.13 3.57
CA ALA A 8 7.45 6.60 4.42
C ALA A 8 6.35 7.63 4.68
N ALA A 9 6.71 8.89 4.92
CA ALA A 9 5.75 9.97 5.13
C ALA A 9 4.92 10.25 3.86
N LEU A 10 5.55 10.28 2.68
CA LEU A 10 4.83 10.46 1.41
C LEU A 10 3.91 9.29 1.10
N TRP A 11 4.37 8.06 1.35
CA TRP A 11 3.55 6.87 1.20
C TRP A 11 2.36 6.84 2.18
N GLY A 12 2.63 7.11 3.45
CA GLY A 12 1.60 7.21 4.48
C GLY A 12 0.60 8.33 4.20
N ALA A 13 1.06 9.49 3.74
CA ALA A 13 0.19 10.59 3.33
C ALA A 13 -0.74 10.16 2.18
N GLY A 14 -0.22 9.50 1.14
CA GLY A 14 -1.05 8.98 0.05
C GLY A 14 -2.10 7.99 0.55
N HIS A 15 -1.70 7.05 1.40
CA HIS A 15 -2.63 6.07 1.99
C HIS A 15 -3.73 6.72 2.81
N THR A 16 -3.35 7.61 3.73
CA THR A 16 -4.28 8.28 4.64
C THR A 16 -5.22 9.22 3.90
N VAL A 17 -4.73 9.95 2.88
CA VAL A 17 -5.58 10.80 2.04
C VAL A 17 -6.61 9.97 1.29
N ALA A 18 -6.21 8.86 0.66
CA ALA A 18 -7.15 7.97 -0.03
C ALA A 18 -8.20 7.39 0.93
N PHE A 19 -7.76 6.88 2.08
CA PHE A 19 -8.65 6.31 3.10
C PHE A 19 -9.66 7.34 3.63
N LEU A 20 -9.19 8.53 4.04
CA LEU A 20 -10.06 9.56 4.59
C LEU A 20 -10.99 10.13 3.53
N ALA A 21 -10.49 10.38 2.31
CA ALA A 21 -11.34 10.89 1.24
C ALA A 21 -12.46 9.90 0.92
N LEU A 22 -12.14 8.62 0.78
CA LEU A 22 -13.13 7.59 0.49
C LEU A 22 -14.06 7.35 1.69
N GLY A 23 -13.52 7.24 2.90
CA GLY A 23 -14.30 7.00 4.11
C GLY A 23 -15.23 8.15 4.46
N PHE A 24 -14.78 9.39 4.33
CA PHE A 24 -15.66 10.55 4.51
C PHE A 24 -16.70 10.62 3.40
N LEU A 25 -16.36 10.30 2.15
CA LEU A 25 -17.34 10.22 1.08
C LEU A 25 -18.44 9.20 1.41
N ILE A 26 -18.06 7.99 1.86
CA ILE A 26 -19.01 6.94 2.25
C ILE A 26 -19.91 7.42 3.41
N VAL A 27 -19.31 7.90 4.51
CA VAL A 27 -20.05 8.25 5.72
C VAL A 27 -20.93 9.49 5.55
N LEU A 28 -20.47 10.50 4.81
CA LEU A 28 -21.19 11.76 4.66
C LEU A 28 -22.22 11.71 3.54
N ALA A 29 -21.91 11.06 2.42
CA ALA A 29 -22.82 10.96 1.29
C ALA A 29 -23.71 9.71 1.33
N ASP A 30 -23.54 8.84 2.33
CA ASP A 30 -24.24 7.55 2.45
C ASP A 30 -24.13 6.69 1.17
N VAL A 31 -22.99 6.83 0.48
CA VAL A 31 -22.74 6.17 -0.80
C VAL A 31 -22.28 4.75 -0.54
N ARG A 32 -23.04 3.79 -1.08
CA ARG A 32 -22.60 2.39 -1.16
C ARG A 32 -21.53 2.29 -2.24
N ILE A 33 -20.33 1.85 -1.85
CA ILE A 33 -19.25 1.61 -2.81
C ILE A 33 -19.67 0.48 -3.75
N PRO A 34 -19.62 0.69 -5.07
CA PRO A 34 -19.89 -0.39 -6.00
C PRO A 34 -18.78 -1.44 -5.91
N GLU A 35 -19.14 -2.71 -5.91
CA GLU A 35 -18.18 -3.84 -5.87
C GLU A 35 -17.13 -3.79 -6.99
N SER A 36 -17.42 -3.09 -8.10
CA SER A 36 -16.47 -2.87 -9.19
C SER A 36 -15.28 -1.98 -8.77
N LEU A 37 -15.51 -1.00 -7.88
CA LEU A 37 -14.44 -0.13 -7.39
C LEU A 37 -13.53 -0.87 -6.42
N GLU A 38 -14.11 -1.66 -5.51
CA GLU A 38 -13.33 -2.52 -4.60
C GLU A 38 -12.51 -3.54 -5.38
N ARG A 39 -13.14 -4.26 -6.33
CA ARG A 39 -12.44 -5.19 -7.23
C ARG A 39 -11.35 -4.49 -8.05
N GLY A 40 -11.63 -3.30 -8.57
CA GLY A 40 -10.64 -2.52 -9.32
C GLY A 40 -9.42 -2.17 -8.48
N GLY A 41 -9.62 -1.76 -7.23
CA GLY A 41 -8.55 -1.50 -6.26
C GLY A 41 -7.74 -2.76 -5.95
N GLU A 42 -8.41 -3.87 -5.64
CA GLU A 42 -7.75 -5.16 -5.36
C GLU A 42 -6.90 -5.63 -6.54
N LEU A 43 -7.43 -5.56 -7.77
CA LEU A 43 -6.71 -5.93 -8.99
C LEU A 43 -5.50 -5.02 -9.22
N LEU A 44 -5.65 -3.71 -8.99
CA LEU A 44 -4.55 -2.77 -9.13
C LEU A 44 -3.41 -3.08 -8.14
N VAL A 45 -3.74 -3.42 -6.89
CA VAL A 45 -2.75 -3.86 -5.90
C VAL A 45 -2.12 -5.19 -6.29
N ALA A 46 -2.91 -6.16 -6.75
CA ALA A 46 -2.40 -7.46 -7.19
C ALA A 46 -1.36 -7.30 -8.32
N LEU A 47 -1.69 -6.53 -9.34
CA LEU A 47 -0.80 -6.21 -10.45
C LEU A 47 0.44 -5.45 -9.98
N MET A 48 0.29 -4.50 -9.05
CA MET A 48 1.41 -3.76 -8.47
C MET A 48 2.38 -4.68 -7.72
N LEU A 49 1.88 -5.63 -6.93
CA LEU A 49 2.71 -6.59 -6.18
C LEU A 49 3.46 -7.56 -7.10
N ILE A 50 2.79 -8.09 -8.12
CA ILE A 50 3.41 -8.94 -9.15
C ILE A 50 4.49 -8.14 -9.89
N GLY A 51 4.15 -6.93 -10.33
CA GLY A 51 5.05 -6.04 -11.05
C GLY A 51 6.30 -5.69 -10.25
N PHE A 52 6.17 -5.34 -8.97
CA PHE A 52 7.33 -5.06 -8.11
C PHE A 52 8.21 -6.29 -7.87
N GLY A 53 7.62 -7.46 -7.62
CA GLY A 53 8.40 -8.68 -7.45
C GLY A 53 9.15 -9.08 -8.73
N ALA A 54 8.47 -9.07 -9.88
CA ALA A 54 9.07 -9.40 -11.19
C ALA A 54 10.17 -8.41 -11.58
N TRP A 55 9.94 -7.12 -11.34
CA TRP A 55 10.93 -6.06 -11.55
C TRP A 55 12.19 -6.28 -10.74
N HIS A 56 12.05 -6.76 -9.50
CA HIS A 56 13.16 -7.05 -8.62
C HIS A 56 14.00 -8.24 -9.11
N PHE A 57 13.36 -9.29 -9.64
CA PHE A 57 14.05 -10.40 -10.31
C PHE A 57 14.78 -9.95 -11.58
N ALA A 58 14.15 -9.13 -12.42
CA ALA A 58 14.73 -8.65 -13.68
C ALA A 58 15.90 -7.66 -13.46
N ARG A 59 15.86 -6.85 -12.41
CA ARG A 59 16.93 -5.87 -12.07
C ARG A 59 18.24 -6.51 -11.61
N GLY A 60 18.26 -7.80 -11.29
CA GLY A 60 19.50 -8.55 -10.99
C GLY A 60 20.49 -8.64 -12.16
N HIS A 61 20.10 -8.26 -13.39
CA HIS A 61 20.94 -8.33 -14.60
C HIS A 61 21.10 -7.02 -15.39
N ARG A 62 20.49 -5.90 -14.94
CA ARG A 62 20.57 -4.60 -15.65
C ARG A 62 20.58 -3.45 -14.66
N ALA A 63 21.72 -3.23 -14.01
CA ALA A 63 21.93 -2.08 -13.13
C ALA A 63 22.89 -1.08 -13.77
N GLU A 64 22.52 -0.52 -14.93
CA GLU A 64 23.12 0.74 -15.42
C GLU A 64 22.26 1.36 -16.54
N VAL A 65 21.04 1.82 -16.23
CA VAL A 65 20.36 2.79 -17.10
C VAL A 65 19.62 3.83 -16.25
N ARG A 66 20.27 4.99 -16.16
CA ARG A 66 19.71 6.35 -16.14
C ARG A 66 18.80 6.72 -14.97
N GLU A 67 19.45 7.19 -13.90
CA GLU A 67 18.92 8.25 -13.05
C GLU A 67 18.55 9.44 -13.96
N SER A 68 17.25 9.58 -14.26
CA SER A 68 16.75 10.69 -15.09
C SER A 68 16.24 11.78 -14.16
N ALA A 69 16.90 12.92 -14.25
CA ALA A 69 16.57 14.16 -13.55
C ALA A 69 15.12 14.59 -13.80
N VAL A 70 14.32 14.63 -12.75
CA VAL A 70 13.21 15.60 -12.58
C VAL A 70 13.20 16.02 -11.11
N THR A 71 13.25 17.32 -10.90
CA THR A 71 13.14 18.04 -9.64
C THR A 71 11.79 17.78 -8.96
N GLY A 72 11.81 17.63 -7.62
CA GLY A 72 10.60 17.42 -6.81
C GLY A 72 10.57 16.02 -6.18
N ALA A 73 10.13 15.92 -4.93
CA ALA A 73 10.06 14.64 -4.22
C ALA A 73 9.33 13.59 -5.07
N SER A 74 9.96 12.45 -5.34
CA SER A 74 9.42 11.41 -6.23
C SER A 74 7.96 11.10 -5.89
N ALA A 75 7.02 11.28 -6.82
CA ALA A 75 5.59 11.04 -6.58
C ALA A 75 5.25 9.55 -6.37
N ARG A 76 6.19 8.65 -6.65
CA ARG A 76 6.01 7.20 -6.59
C ARG A 76 5.51 6.69 -5.22
N PRO A 77 6.09 7.06 -4.07
CA PRO A 77 5.59 6.61 -2.77
C PRO A 77 4.17 7.13 -2.51
N LEU A 78 3.86 8.37 -2.87
CA LEU A 78 2.51 8.93 -2.76
C LEU A 78 1.50 8.10 -3.58
N PHE A 79 1.82 7.80 -4.84
CA PHE A 79 0.97 6.98 -5.72
C PHE A 79 0.73 5.58 -5.15
N ILE A 80 1.80 4.90 -4.71
CA ILE A 80 1.69 3.58 -4.07
C ILE A 80 0.79 3.68 -2.83
N GLY A 81 0.92 4.76 -2.05
CA GLY A 81 0.09 5.03 -0.89
C GLY A 81 -1.38 5.16 -1.26
N LEU A 82 -1.70 6.00 -2.25
CA LEU A 82 -3.07 6.20 -2.75
C LEU A 82 -3.71 4.88 -3.20
N VAL A 83 -3.01 4.11 -4.03
CA VAL A 83 -3.50 2.80 -4.52
C VAL A 83 -3.81 1.86 -3.36
N HIS A 84 -2.90 1.79 -2.38
CA HIS A 84 -3.06 0.89 -1.24
C HIS A 84 -4.19 1.33 -0.29
N GLY A 85 -4.32 2.64 -0.07
CA GLY A 85 -5.42 3.20 0.69
C GLY A 85 -6.77 2.87 0.04
N LEU A 86 -6.92 3.10 -1.27
CA LEU A 86 -8.16 2.79 -1.98
C LEU A 86 -8.54 1.31 -1.94
N ALA A 87 -7.57 0.41 -2.15
CA ALA A 87 -7.82 -1.02 -2.32
C ALA A 87 -8.01 -1.81 -1.01
N GLY A 88 -7.39 -1.37 0.10
CA GLY A 88 -7.40 -2.13 1.36
C GLY A 88 -8.22 -1.50 2.48
N SER A 89 -8.35 -0.17 2.49
CA SER A 89 -8.97 0.54 3.62
C SER A 89 -10.44 0.93 3.37
N ALA A 90 -10.94 0.75 2.14
CA ALA A 90 -12.36 0.89 1.80
C ALA A 90 -13.25 -0.01 2.66
N GLY A 91 -12.86 -1.27 2.88
CA GLY A 91 -13.62 -2.22 3.71
C GLY A 91 -13.73 -1.78 5.17
N ILE A 92 -12.65 -1.23 5.76
CA ILE A 92 -12.68 -0.69 7.13
C ILE A 92 -13.61 0.53 7.20
N ALA A 93 -13.57 1.39 6.19
CA ALA A 93 -14.46 2.55 6.13
C ALA A 93 -15.93 2.16 5.97
N LEU A 94 -16.21 1.15 5.14
CA LEU A 94 -17.55 0.61 4.94
C LEU A 94 -18.07 -0.07 6.21
N LEU A 95 -17.24 -0.85 6.91
CA LEU A 95 -17.58 -1.42 8.22
C LEU A 95 -17.95 -0.32 9.21
N ALA A 96 -17.18 0.77 9.29
CA ALA A 96 -17.51 1.90 10.14
C ALA A 96 -18.86 2.53 9.79
N ALA A 97 -19.11 2.78 8.49
CA ALA A 97 -20.35 3.38 8.01
C ALA A 97 -21.60 2.51 8.26
N THR A 98 -21.43 1.18 8.24
CA THR A 98 -22.55 0.22 8.39
C THR A 98 -22.80 -0.23 9.82
N THR A 99 -21.78 -0.17 10.68
CA THR A 99 -21.90 -0.63 12.08
C THR A 99 -22.10 0.51 13.08
N ILE A 100 -21.67 1.73 12.76
CA ILE A 100 -21.75 2.87 13.67
C ILE A 100 -22.94 3.75 13.30
N GLY A 101 -24.01 3.70 14.12
CA GLY A 101 -25.26 4.43 13.86
C GLY A 101 -25.17 5.96 13.98
N SER A 102 -24.05 6.52 14.46
CA SER A 102 -23.83 7.97 14.56
C SER A 102 -22.75 8.43 13.58
N ARG A 103 -23.11 9.35 12.67
CA ARG A 103 -22.19 9.94 11.67
C ARG A 103 -20.95 10.55 12.32
N LEU A 104 -21.11 11.25 13.44
CA LEU A 104 -19.99 11.86 14.14
C LEU A 104 -19.03 10.80 14.71
N LEU A 105 -19.57 9.71 15.26
CA LEU A 105 -18.75 8.59 15.76
C LEU A 105 -18.04 7.85 14.62
N ALA A 106 -18.69 7.68 13.47
CA ALA A 106 -18.07 7.09 12.29
C ALA A 106 -16.91 7.97 11.76
N VAL A 107 -17.11 9.29 11.66
CA VAL A 107 -16.05 10.24 11.28
C VAL A 107 -14.91 10.23 12.30
N ALA A 108 -15.22 10.22 13.61
CA ALA A 108 -14.22 10.15 14.66
C ALA A 108 -13.42 8.83 14.61
N TYR A 109 -14.10 7.70 14.35
CA TYR A 109 -13.46 6.40 14.14
C TYR A 109 -12.50 6.43 12.95
N LEU A 110 -12.94 6.94 11.80
CA LEU A 110 -12.08 7.09 10.61
C LEU A 110 -10.86 7.98 10.92
N GLY A 111 -11.05 9.09 11.63
CA GLY A 111 -9.96 9.95 12.07
C GLY A 111 -8.96 9.23 12.98
N LEU A 112 -9.44 8.43 13.93
CA LEU A 112 -8.59 7.65 14.83
C LEU A 112 -7.81 6.55 14.08
N VAL A 113 -8.47 5.84 13.17
CA VAL A 113 -7.83 4.82 12.31
C VAL A 113 -6.79 5.46 11.40
N ALA A 114 -7.09 6.61 10.81
CA ALA A 114 -6.16 7.38 9.98
C ALA A 114 -4.92 7.82 10.77
N LEU A 115 -5.12 8.34 11.99
CA LEU A 115 -4.01 8.74 12.84
C LEU A 115 -3.17 7.54 13.29
N GLY A 116 -3.83 6.47 13.74
CA GLY A 116 -3.17 5.23 14.17
C GLY A 116 -2.34 4.59 13.05
N THR A 117 -2.84 4.60 11.80
CA THR A 117 -2.10 4.09 10.64
C THR A 117 -0.88 4.94 10.31
N VAL A 118 -0.98 6.28 10.29
CA VAL A 118 0.20 7.15 10.08
C VAL A 118 1.27 6.91 11.14
N ILE A 119 0.87 6.88 12.42
CA ILE A 119 1.79 6.63 13.54
C ILE A 119 2.42 5.25 13.39
N GLY A 120 1.63 4.23 13.09
CA GLY A 120 2.11 2.85 12.88
C GLY A 120 3.10 2.76 11.71
N MET A 121 2.80 3.36 10.56
CA MET A 121 3.67 3.37 9.39
C MET A 121 5.00 4.09 9.67
N VAL A 122 4.97 5.25 10.33
CA VAL A 122 6.19 5.97 10.72
C VAL A 122 7.01 5.16 11.71
N THR A 123 6.37 4.63 12.75
CA THR A 123 7.03 3.87 13.82
C THR A 123 7.68 2.60 13.27
N LEU A 124 6.94 1.78 12.53
CA LEU A 124 7.47 0.55 11.92
C LEU A 124 8.59 0.85 10.93
N THR A 125 8.47 1.91 10.13
CA THR A 125 9.54 2.29 9.19
C THR A 125 10.80 2.71 9.93
N VAL A 126 10.70 3.53 10.97
CA VAL A 126 11.87 3.96 11.77
C VAL A 126 12.51 2.75 12.47
N LEU A 127 11.69 1.88 13.08
CA LEU A 127 12.14 0.70 13.78
C LEU A 127 12.87 -0.28 12.84
N MET A 128 12.30 -0.51 11.65
CA MET A 128 12.86 -1.43 10.65
C MET A 128 13.99 -0.81 9.81
N SER A 129 14.11 0.51 9.76
CA SER A 129 15.15 1.20 8.99
C SER A 129 16.56 0.80 9.41
N ARG A 130 16.81 0.55 10.70
CA ARG A 130 18.13 0.15 11.21
C ARG A 130 18.53 -1.27 10.77
N PRO A 131 17.76 -2.32 11.07
CA PRO A 131 18.12 -3.69 10.69
C PRO A 131 18.13 -3.89 9.17
N ILE A 132 17.18 -3.31 8.43
CA ILE A 132 17.14 -3.42 6.97
C ILE A 132 18.38 -2.77 6.35
N ASN A 133 18.74 -1.57 6.79
CA ASN A 133 19.88 -0.85 6.22
C ASN A 133 21.23 -1.51 6.61
N TRP A 134 21.29 -2.17 7.77
CA TRP A 134 22.45 -2.99 8.14
C TRP A 134 22.60 -4.21 7.23
N THR A 135 21.50 -4.92 6.96
CA THR A 135 21.52 -6.10 6.08
C THR A 135 21.73 -5.75 4.61
N MET A 136 21.17 -4.62 4.15
CA MET A 136 21.34 -4.11 2.78
C MET A 136 22.77 -3.65 2.48
N ARG A 137 23.56 -3.32 3.52
CA ARG A 137 24.99 -2.99 3.40
C ARG A 137 25.89 -4.21 3.25
N ARG A 138 25.40 -5.42 3.57
CA ARG A 138 26.16 -6.66 3.36
C ARG A 138 26.00 -7.09 1.90
N GLU A 139 27.12 -7.28 1.22
CA GLU A 139 27.15 -8.00 -0.04
C GLU A 139 27.27 -9.50 0.25
N GLY A 140 26.50 -10.35 -0.43
CA GLY A 140 26.52 -11.80 -0.22
C GLY A 140 25.14 -12.48 -0.19
N PRO A 141 25.09 -13.79 0.17
CA PRO A 141 23.91 -14.63 0.02
C PRO A 141 22.74 -14.19 0.89
N LEU A 142 22.98 -13.61 2.08
CA LEU A 142 21.92 -13.13 2.97
C LEU A 142 21.09 -11.99 2.34
N ARG A 143 21.75 -11.01 1.70
CA ARG A 143 21.08 -9.92 1.00
C ARG A 143 20.25 -10.45 -0.17
N SER A 144 20.82 -11.39 -0.92
CA SER A 144 20.14 -12.05 -2.05
C SER A 144 18.92 -12.85 -1.58
N ALA A 145 19.06 -13.65 -0.52
CA ALA A 145 17.98 -14.43 0.06
C ALA A 145 16.81 -13.56 0.52
N ILE A 146 17.06 -12.50 1.31
CA ILE A 146 16.01 -11.58 1.78
C ILE A 146 15.28 -10.93 0.59
N THR A 147 16.05 -10.54 -0.42
CA THR A 147 15.54 -9.94 -1.64
C THR A 147 14.63 -10.90 -2.41
N VAL A 148 15.10 -12.12 -2.67
CA VAL A 148 14.37 -13.14 -3.42
C VAL A 148 13.12 -13.55 -2.66
N LEU A 149 13.22 -13.76 -1.35
CA LEU A 149 12.08 -14.08 -0.49
C LEU A 149 11.02 -12.97 -0.52
N ALA A 150 11.43 -11.70 -0.41
CA ALA A 150 10.49 -10.57 -0.49
C ALA A 150 9.80 -10.50 -1.87
N ALA A 151 10.55 -10.73 -2.96
CA ALA A 151 10.00 -10.74 -4.31
C ALA A 151 9.03 -11.92 -4.52
N MET A 152 9.37 -13.12 -4.04
CA MET A 152 8.50 -14.30 -4.09
C MET A 152 7.21 -14.09 -3.29
N LEU A 153 7.32 -13.55 -2.07
CA LEU A 153 6.16 -13.22 -1.24
C LEU A 153 5.26 -12.19 -1.94
N SER A 154 5.85 -11.15 -2.55
CA SER A 154 5.12 -10.14 -3.31
C SER A 154 4.35 -10.75 -4.49
N ILE A 155 5.02 -11.57 -5.31
CA ILE A 155 4.38 -12.23 -6.46
C ILE A 155 3.31 -13.22 -5.99
N GLY A 156 3.62 -14.04 -4.99
CA GLY A 156 2.70 -15.05 -4.46
C GLY A 156 1.42 -14.43 -3.90
N LEU A 157 1.55 -13.34 -3.13
CA LEU A 157 0.39 -12.61 -2.61
C LEU A 157 -0.41 -11.96 -3.74
N GLY A 158 0.25 -11.32 -4.71
CA GLY A 158 -0.43 -10.73 -5.86
C GLY A 158 -1.17 -11.77 -6.71
N LEU A 159 -0.58 -12.94 -6.94
CA LEU A 159 -1.23 -14.04 -7.66
C LEU A 159 -2.43 -14.59 -6.87
N ALA A 160 -2.29 -14.77 -5.56
CA ALA A 160 -3.39 -15.19 -4.70
C ALA A 160 -4.57 -14.21 -4.74
N MET A 161 -4.29 -12.89 -4.72
CA MET A 161 -5.32 -11.86 -4.89
C MET A 161 -5.97 -11.93 -6.28
N LEU A 162 -5.19 -12.12 -7.34
CA LEU A 162 -5.70 -12.24 -8.71
C LEU A 162 -6.63 -13.46 -8.86
N VAL A 163 -6.24 -14.61 -8.31
CA VAL A 163 -7.05 -15.83 -8.33
C VAL A 163 -8.35 -15.62 -7.55
N ARG A 164 -8.29 -15.00 -6.36
CA ARG A 164 -9.49 -14.68 -5.58
C ARG A 164 -10.45 -13.76 -6.35
N ALA A 165 -9.92 -12.74 -7.02
CA ALA A 165 -10.71 -11.83 -7.86
C ALA A 165 -11.31 -12.52 -9.09
N ALA A 166 -10.61 -13.48 -9.69
CA ALA A 166 -11.11 -14.27 -10.82
C ALA A 166 -12.22 -15.23 -10.40
N VAL A 167 -12.07 -15.90 -9.26
CA VAL A 167 -13.09 -16.81 -8.70
C VAL A 167 -14.36 -16.05 -8.32
N SER A 168 -14.24 -14.87 -7.70
CA SER A 168 -15.40 -14.05 -7.36
C SER A 168 -16.14 -13.50 -8.58
N ALA A 169 -15.44 -13.27 -9.70
CA ALA A 169 -16.05 -12.83 -10.95
C ALA A 169 -16.80 -13.95 -11.70
N GLY A 170 -16.44 -15.22 -11.50
CA GLY A 170 -17.10 -16.37 -12.14
C GLY A 170 -18.29 -16.95 -11.37
N ALA A 171 -18.58 -16.43 -10.18
CA ALA A 171 -19.61 -16.93 -9.27
C ALA A 171 -20.90 -16.07 -9.25
N GLY A 172 -20.96 -14.99 -10.02
CA GLY A 172 -22.13 -14.10 -10.16
C GLY A 172 -22.65 -14.06 -11.59
#